data_AF-A0A7X7PAT9-F1
#
_entry.id   AF-A0A7X7PAT9-F1
#
_cell.length_a   1.000
_cell.length_b   1.000
_cell.length_c   1.000
_cell.angle_alpha   90.00
_cell.angle_beta   90.00
_cell.angle_gamma   90.00
#
_symmetry.space_group_name_H-M   'P 1'
#
loop_
_entity.id
_entity.type
_entity.pdbx_description
1 polymer ?
#
loop_
_entity_poly.entity_id
_entity_poly.type
_entity_poly.pdbx_seq_one_letter_code
_entity_poly.pdbx_strand_id
1 'polypeptide(L)'
;SVRVGGDFMHGRVLLPSLFLLLTPITVLPIRVPREWVGRDLWVFVASSVLWLATVIWAFFTANTTGMPEGAVVGKSGIVDERAYYVLNTGHDHPIRATDYLDFPRMRAMVETISATPDGGLLLPAGDHTYWLVVPPRAPIPEGGAGHNVYFLNLGMTSMNVGLDVRVLDQMGLAYPLAAHTERLDDGRIGHDKNLYPDWVIVDLQMVSVHPWMPGFLDQKWVNEAGVAINCPQTQELITSYRSELTWARFKQNFRNALAFADYRFDRVPKYEIQRCDLVSPIPEPGN
;
A
#
# COMPACT_ATOMS: atom_id res chain seq x y z
N SER A 1 -15.60 -3.99 -2.58
CA SER A 1 -14.74 -4.44 -1.47
C SER A 1 -15.03 -5.86 -0.99
N VAL A 2 -16.27 -6.29 -0.77
CA VAL A 2 -16.53 -7.68 -0.30
C VAL A 2 -16.21 -8.76 -1.37
N ARG A 3 -16.32 -8.41 -2.65
CA ARG A 3 -16.06 -9.32 -3.78
C ARG A 3 -14.58 -9.73 -3.95
N VAL A 4 -13.64 -9.04 -3.29
CA VAL A 4 -12.19 -9.19 -3.49
C VAL A 4 -11.46 -8.97 -2.16
N GLY A 5 -10.43 -9.77 -1.85
CA GLY A 5 -9.55 -9.56 -0.69
C GLY A 5 -9.82 -10.46 0.53
N GLY A 6 -10.52 -11.58 0.31
CA GLY A 6 -10.64 -12.67 1.28
C GLY A 6 -11.27 -12.26 2.61
N ASP A 7 -11.04 -13.08 3.65
CA ASP A 7 -11.63 -12.89 4.97
C ASP A 7 -11.20 -11.58 5.63
N PHE A 8 -10.02 -11.05 5.30
CA PHE A 8 -9.57 -9.75 5.77
C PHE A 8 -10.51 -8.62 5.32
N MET A 9 -10.85 -8.56 4.03
CA MET A 9 -11.77 -7.55 3.51
C MET A 9 -13.21 -7.79 3.96
N HIS A 10 -13.63 -9.04 4.12
CA HIS A 10 -14.94 -9.37 4.70
C HIS A 10 -15.00 -8.91 6.16
N GLY A 11 -13.98 -9.21 6.97
CA GLY A 11 -13.85 -8.72 8.33
C GLY A 11 -13.92 -7.20 8.39
N ARG A 12 -13.09 -6.49 7.64
CA ARG A 12 -13.08 -5.02 7.65
C ARG A 12 -14.42 -4.38 7.29
N VAL A 13 -15.17 -4.97 6.35
CA VAL A 13 -16.42 -4.39 5.84
C VAL A 13 -17.66 -4.89 6.60
N LEU A 14 -17.68 -6.15 7.02
CA LEU A 14 -18.83 -6.78 7.68
C LEU A 14 -18.75 -6.71 9.20
N LEU A 15 -17.56 -6.66 9.80
CA LEU A 15 -17.41 -6.65 11.26
C LEU A 15 -18.11 -5.46 11.92
N PRO A 16 -18.01 -4.21 11.42
CA PRO A 16 -18.75 -3.10 12.03
C PRO A 16 -20.27 -3.31 11.97
N SER A 17 -20.78 -3.76 10.82
CA SER A 17 -22.21 -4.02 10.60
C SER A 17 -22.72 -5.18 11.46
N LEU A 18 -21.96 -6.27 11.55
CA LEU A 18 -22.25 -7.43 12.38
C LEU A 18 -22.21 -7.07 13.87
N PHE A 19 -21.20 -6.30 14.28
CA PHE A 19 -21.10 -5.80 15.64
C PHE A 19 -22.34 -4.97 16.00
N LEU A 20 -22.73 -4.00 15.16
CA LEU A 20 -23.93 -3.19 15.36
C LEU A 20 -25.22 -4.03 15.42
N LEU A 21 -25.33 -5.09 14.61
CA LEU A 21 -26.46 -6.03 14.66
C LEU A 21 -26.52 -6.81 15.97
N LEU A 22 -25.36 -7.20 16.51
CA LEU A 22 -25.25 -8.00 17.73
C LEU A 22 -25.31 -7.15 19.01
N THR A 23 -24.96 -5.86 18.96
CA THR A 23 -24.95 -4.97 20.14
C THR A 23 -26.25 -4.97 20.94
N PRO A 24 -27.47 -4.92 20.34
CA PRO A 24 -28.71 -5.02 21.11
C PRO A 24 -28.82 -6.33 21.90
N ILE A 25 -28.36 -7.45 21.33
CA ILE A 25 -28.43 -8.77 21.96
C ILE A 25 -27.46 -8.83 23.16
N THR A 26 -26.29 -8.21 23.06
CA THR A 26 -25.28 -8.25 24.14
C THR A 26 -25.64 -7.37 25.33
N VAL A 27 -26.48 -6.35 25.15
CA VAL A 27 -26.91 -5.43 26.21
C VAL A 27 -28.32 -5.71 26.75
N LEU A 28 -29.06 -6.65 26.14
CA LEU A 28 -30.39 -7.03 26.62
C LEU A 28 -30.26 -7.80 27.95
N PRO A 29 -30.80 -7.27 29.06
CA PRO A 29 -30.74 -7.98 30.33
C PRO A 29 -31.63 -9.22 30.27
N ILE A 30 -31.05 -10.40 30.54
CA ILE A 30 -31.81 -11.63 30.73
C ILE A 30 -32.55 -11.50 32.06
N ARG A 31 -33.85 -11.18 31.99
CA ARG A 31 -34.70 -11.03 33.18
C ARG A 31 -35.36 -12.37 33.51
N VAL A 32 -35.07 -12.90 34.69
CA VAL A 32 -35.75 -14.10 35.19
C VAL A 32 -37.24 -13.77 35.38
N PRO A 33 -38.16 -14.54 34.77
CA PRO A 33 -39.58 -14.26 34.85
C PRO A 33 -40.07 -14.53 36.28
N ARG A 34 -41.00 -13.70 36.76
CA ARG A 34 -41.67 -13.93 38.06
C ARG A 34 -42.65 -15.09 38.00
N GLU A 35 -43.29 -15.26 36.84
CA GLU A 35 -44.21 -16.34 36.54
C GLU A 35 -43.73 -17.11 35.32
N TRP A 36 -43.66 -18.44 35.42
CA TRP A 36 -43.16 -19.32 34.35
C TRP A 36 -44.25 -19.65 33.32
N VAL A 37 -45.06 -18.66 32.94
CA VAL A 37 -46.20 -18.84 32.03
C VAL A 37 -46.34 -17.62 31.11
N GLY A 38 -46.88 -17.83 29.91
CA GLY A 38 -47.25 -16.74 29.02
C GLY A 38 -46.06 -16.01 28.39
N ARG A 39 -46.24 -14.71 28.09
CA ARG A 39 -45.28 -13.90 27.34
C ARG A 39 -43.92 -13.78 28.01
N ASP A 40 -43.88 -13.69 29.34
CA ASP A 40 -42.65 -13.47 30.10
C ASP A 40 -41.70 -14.67 30.03
N LEU A 41 -42.25 -15.89 30.10
CA LEU A 41 -41.49 -17.12 29.86
C LEU A 41 -40.87 -17.12 28.45
N TRP A 42 -41.66 -16.79 27.43
CA TRP A 42 -41.18 -16.80 26.04
C TRP A 42 -40.10 -15.74 25.77
N VAL A 43 -40.23 -14.55 26.35
CA VAL A 43 -39.20 -13.51 26.26
C VAL A 43 -37.91 -13.96 26.93
N PHE A 44 -37.98 -14.54 28.14
CA PHE A 44 -36.81 -15.07 28.83
C PHE A 44 -36.12 -16.19 28.04
N VAL A 45 -36.89 -17.16 27.52
CA VAL A 45 -36.35 -18.26 26.72
C VAL A 45 -35.70 -17.72 25.45
N ALA A 46 -36.37 -16.84 24.69
CA ALA A 46 -35.84 -16.28 23.46
C ALA A 46 -34.54 -15.48 23.69
N SER A 47 -34.52 -14.60 24.70
CA SER A 47 -33.31 -13.83 25.05
C SER A 47 -32.16 -14.73 25.52
N SER A 48 -32.46 -15.77 26.32
CA SER A 48 -31.45 -16.70 26.80
C SER A 48 -30.85 -17.54 25.66
N VAL A 49 -31.68 -18.01 24.73
CA VAL A 49 -31.23 -18.75 23.53
C VAL A 49 -30.36 -17.87 22.63
N LEU A 50 -30.77 -16.63 22.37
CA LEU A 50 -29.98 -15.69 21.56
C LEU A 50 -28.63 -15.37 22.22
N TRP A 51 -28.62 -15.18 23.53
CA TRP A 51 -27.39 -14.92 24.27
C TRP A 51 -26.45 -16.14 24.23
N LEU A 52 -26.95 -17.34 24.54
CA LEU A 52 -26.18 -18.58 24.47
C LEU A 52 -25.63 -18.83 23.06
N ALA A 53 -26.43 -18.63 22.02
CA ALA A 53 -25.99 -18.77 20.63
C ALA A 53 -24.84 -17.81 20.32
N THR A 54 -24.93 -16.56 20.78
CA THR A 54 -23.88 -15.55 20.58
C THR A 54 -22.59 -15.94 21.30
N VAL A 55 -22.69 -16.41 22.56
CA VAL A 55 -21.52 -16.88 23.34
C VAL A 55 -20.86 -18.09 22.70
N ILE A 56 -21.64 -19.09 22.28
CA ILE A 56 -21.13 -20.28 21.59
C ILE A 56 -20.43 -19.88 20.29
N TRP A 57 -21.07 -19.04 19.49
CA TRP A 57 -20.47 -18.53 18.25
C TRP A 57 -19.17 -17.76 18.51
N ALA A 58 -19.12 -16.91 19.53
CA ALA A 58 -17.91 -16.19 19.92
C ALA A 58 -16.77 -17.14 20.35
N PHE A 59 -17.10 -18.19 21.12
CA PHE A 59 -16.13 -19.22 21.51
C PHE A 59 -15.54 -19.94 20.29
N PHE A 60 -16.37 -20.37 19.35
CA PHE A 60 -15.88 -21.04 18.15
C PHE A 60 -15.08 -20.09 17.25
N THR A 61 -15.55 -18.87 17.03
CA THR A 61 -14.83 -17.90 16.18
C THR A 61 -13.48 -17.49 16.77
N ALA A 62 -13.37 -17.36 18.10
CA ALA A 62 -12.10 -17.03 18.76
C ALA A 62 -11.08 -18.18 18.75
N ASN A 63 -11.53 -19.43 18.65
CA ASN A 63 -10.67 -20.62 18.71
C ASN A 63 -10.48 -21.33 17.37
N THR A 64 -11.17 -20.90 16.31
CA THR A 64 -10.95 -21.46 14.97
C THR A 64 -9.74 -20.77 14.35
N THR A 65 -8.64 -21.51 14.22
CA THR A 65 -7.43 -21.03 13.53
C THR A 65 -7.57 -21.16 12.02
N GLY A 66 -7.05 -20.17 11.29
CA GLY A 66 -7.00 -20.15 9.82
C GLY A 66 -6.01 -21.16 9.22
N MET A 67 -5.67 -20.97 7.94
CA MET A 67 -4.74 -21.84 7.22
C MET A 67 -3.35 -21.85 7.88
N PRO A 68 -2.70 -23.02 8.05
CA PRO A 68 -1.46 -23.13 8.83
C PRO A 68 -0.22 -22.53 8.14
N GLU A 69 -0.27 -22.31 6.82
CA GLU A 69 0.87 -21.89 6.02
C GLU A 69 0.72 -20.43 5.56
N GLY A 70 1.27 -19.48 6.32
CA GLY A 70 1.22 -18.05 5.98
C GLY A 70 2.15 -17.64 4.83
N ALA A 71 3.19 -18.43 4.53
CA ALA A 71 4.19 -18.08 3.51
C ALA A 71 3.89 -18.66 2.12
N VAL A 72 2.89 -19.52 1.99
CA VAL A 72 2.58 -20.22 0.74
C VAL A 72 1.20 -19.78 0.24
N VAL A 73 1.14 -19.31 -1.00
CA VAL A 73 -0.13 -19.11 -1.69
C VAL A 73 -0.68 -20.48 -2.06
N GLY A 74 -1.70 -20.93 -1.33
CA GLY A 74 -2.35 -22.20 -1.62
C GLY A 74 -2.99 -22.21 -3.01
N LYS A 75 -3.37 -23.40 -3.51
CA LYS A 75 -4.06 -23.54 -4.82
C LYS A 75 -5.36 -22.73 -4.93
N SER A 76 -5.95 -22.35 -3.79
CA SER A 76 -7.12 -21.48 -3.71
C SER A 76 -6.82 -20.00 -3.97
N GLY A 77 -5.54 -19.58 -4.05
CA GLY A 77 -5.15 -18.18 -4.11
C GLY A 77 -5.32 -17.42 -2.80
N ILE A 78 -5.62 -18.11 -1.70
CA ILE A 78 -5.83 -17.55 -0.36
C ILE A 78 -4.55 -17.75 0.47
N VAL A 79 -4.19 -16.73 1.24
CA VAL A 79 -3.03 -16.70 2.14
C VAL A 79 -3.50 -16.30 3.52
N ASP A 80 -2.96 -16.93 4.56
CA ASP A 80 -3.08 -16.42 5.93
C ASP A 80 -2.07 -15.28 6.13
N GLU A 81 -2.52 -14.05 5.89
CA GLU A 81 -1.68 -12.86 6.07
C GLU A 81 -1.27 -12.63 7.52
N ARG A 82 -2.05 -13.09 8.51
CA ARG A 82 -1.63 -13.00 9.91
C ARG A 82 -0.42 -13.89 10.14
N ALA A 83 -0.49 -15.15 9.73
CA ALA A 83 0.64 -16.08 9.83
C ALA A 83 1.87 -15.57 9.05
N TYR A 84 1.66 -14.93 7.89
CA TYR A 84 2.73 -14.26 7.15
C TYR A 84 3.45 -13.20 8.00
N TYR A 85 2.71 -12.28 8.64
CA TYR A 85 3.32 -11.24 9.48
C TYR A 85 3.94 -11.80 10.76
N VAL A 86 3.32 -12.79 11.40
CA VAL A 86 3.89 -13.47 12.57
C VAL A 86 5.24 -14.09 12.24
N LEU A 87 5.32 -14.84 11.12
CA LEU A 87 6.56 -15.47 10.67
C LEU A 87 7.66 -14.46 10.33
N ASN A 88 7.31 -13.37 9.66
CA ASN A 88 8.31 -12.38 9.24
C ASN A 88 8.74 -11.44 10.37
N THR A 89 7.88 -11.16 11.35
CA THR A 89 8.25 -10.32 12.50
C THR A 89 8.89 -11.13 13.63
N GLY A 90 8.56 -12.42 13.74
CA GLY A 90 8.94 -13.24 14.89
C GLY A 90 8.08 -12.98 16.14
N HIS A 91 6.98 -12.23 16.00
CA HIS A 91 6.06 -11.91 17.09
C HIS A 91 4.73 -12.64 16.89
N ASP A 92 4.19 -13.27 17.94
CA ASP A 92 2.89 -13.97 17.88
C ASP A 92 1.72 -13.00 17.60
N HIS A 93 1.86 -11.73 18.01
CA HIS A 93 0.82 -10.71 17.90
C HIS A 93 1.43 -9.33 17.56
N PRO A 94 1.93 -9.12 16.32
CA PRO A 94 2.54 -7.86 15.92
C PRO A 94 1.47 -6.79 15.74
N ILE A 95 1.24 -5.98 16.77
CA ILE A 95 0.20 -4.93 16.79
C ILE A 95 0.76 -3.54 17.05
N ARG A 96 2.05 -3.44 17.41
CA ARG A 96 2.75 -2.18 17.63
C ARG A 96 3.69 -1.91 16.46
N ALA A 97 3.94 -0.63 16.19
CA ALA A 97 4.95 -0.21 15.23
C ALA A 97 6.31 -0.88 15.46
N THR A 98 6.71 -0.98 16.73
CA THR A 98 7.97 -1.59 17.16
C THR A 98 8.07 -3.07 16.85
N ASP A 99 6.97 -3.82 16.86
CA ASP A 99 6.97 -5.25 16.54
C ASP A 99 7.36 -5.46 15.06
N TYR A 100 7.00 -4.50 14.21
CA TYR A 100 7.35 -4.50 12.79
C TYR A 100 8.79 -4.07 12.51
N LEU A 101 9.56 -3.56 13.48
CA LEU A 101 10.99 -3.31 13.27
C LEU A 101 11.78 -4.60 13.04
N ASP A 102 11.30 -5.72 13.56
CA ASP A 102 11.92 -7.04 13.39
C ASP A 102 11.53 -7.71 12.07
N PHE A 103 10.61 -7.11 11.31
CA PHE A 103 10.37 -7.54 9.94
C PHE A 103 11.60 -7.24 9.07
N PRO A 104 12.02 -8.17 8.17
CA PRO A 104 13.16 -7.98 7.29
C PRO A 104 13.12 -6.61 6.58
N ARG A 105 14.25 -5.91 6.56
CA ARG A 105 14.44 -4.55 6.01
C ARG A 105 13.96 -3.39 6.90
N MET A 106 13.05 -3.55 7.86
CA MET A 106 12.47 -2.38 8.55
C MET A 106 13.45 -1.67 9.48
N ARG A 107 14.15 -2.40 10.35
CA ARG A 107 15.19 -1.81 11.20
C ARG A 107 16.27 -1.11 10.38
N ALA A 108 16.76 -1.79 9.35
CA ALA A 108 17.76 -1.24 8.43
C ALA A 108 17.27 0.04 7.73
N MET A 109 15.98 0.13 7.39
CA MET A 109 15.40 1.34 6.80
C MET A 109 15.53 2.54 7.74
N VAL A 110 15.13 2.37 9.01
CA VAL A 110 15.18 3.43 10.03
C VAL A 110 16.63 3.83 10.32
N GLU A 111 17.54 2.86 10.36
CA GLU A 111 18.97 3.09 10.49
C GLU A 111 19.54 3.87 9.29
N THR A 112 19.16 3.50 8.06
CA THR A 112 19.56 4.21 6.84
C THR A 112 19.06 5.64 6.82
N ILE A 113 17.81 5.89 7.19
CA ILE A 113 17.25 7.26 7.31
C ILE A 113 18.09 8.08 8.29
N SER A 114 18.36 7.52 9.48
CA SER A 114 19.15 8.18 10.52
C SER A 114 20.60 8.46 10.10
N ALA A 115 21.18 7.57 9.29
CA ALA A 115 22.55 7.68 8.79
C ALA A 115 22.70 8.61 7.57
N THR A 116 21.60 9.10 6.99
CA THR A 116 21.60 9.95 5.79
C THR A 116 20.85 11.25 6.02
N PRO A 117 21.38 12.18 6.84
CA PRO A 117 20.68 13.42 7.22
C PRO A 117 20.33 14.32 6.03
N ASP A 118 21.08 14.20 4.93
CA ASP A 118 20.84 14.94 3.69
C ASP A 118 19.56 14.49 2.94
N GLY A 119 18.96 13.36 3.33
CA GLY A 119 17.81 12.78 2.65
C GLY A 119 18.18 11.88 1.48
N GLY A 120 17.16 11.53 0.68
CA GLY A 120 17.32 10.70 -0.52
C GLY A 120 16.18 9.71 -0.74
N LEU A 121 16.28 8.96 -1.83
CA LEU A 121 15.36 7.89 -2.17
C LEU A 121 15.91 6.55 -1.69
N LEU A 122 15.17 5.90 -0.78
CA LEU A 122 15.46 4.58 -0.27
C LEU A 122 14.81 3.52 -1.15
N LEU A 123 15.64 2.63 -1.69
CA LEU A 123 15.24 1.44 -2.47
C LEU A 123 15.65 0.18 -1.71
N PRO A 124 14.74 -0.81 -1.56
CA PRO A 124 15.04 -1.99 -0.76
C PRO A 124 16.03 -2.90 -1.49
N ALA A 125 17.03 -3.41 -0.75
CA ALA A 125 17.96 -4.40 -1.31
C ALA A 125 17.31 -5.78 -1.46
N GLY A 126 17.78 -6.55 -2.45
CA GLY A 126 17.28 -7.88 -2.76
C GLY A 126 17.58 -8.95 -1.70
N ASP A 127 18.55 -8.72 -0.81
CA ASP A 127 18.94 -9.63 0.28
C ASP A 127 18.24 -9.33 1.61
N HIS A 128 17.43 -8.28 1.65
CA HIS A 128 16.56 -7.89 2.75
C HIS A 128 17.27 -7.29 3.98
N THR A 129 18.58 -7.04 3.91
CA THR A 129 19.36 -6.62 5.08
C THR A 129 19.71 -5.13 5.11
N TYR A 130 19.63 -4.44 3.97
CA TYR A 130 19.93 -3.02 3.87
C TYR A 130 19.03 -2.29 2.86
N TRP A 131 19.18 -0.97 2.83
CA TRP A 131 18.55 -0.09 1.84
C TRP A 131 19.62 0.65 1.07
N LEU A 132 19.39 0.76 -0.23
CA LEU A 132 20.19 1.59 -1.11
C LEU A 132 19.63 3.01 -1.07
N VAL A 133 20.52 4.00 -1.06
CA VAL A 133 20.14 5.41 -1.07
C VAL A 133 20.56 6.02 -2.39
N VAL A 134 19.59 6.52 -3.15
CA VAL A 134 19.85 7.41 -4.28
C VAL A 134 19.87 8.83 -3.72
N PRO A 135 20.99 9.57 -3.81
CA PRO A 135 21.09 10.88 -3.20
C PRO A 135 20.24 11.92 -3.94
N PRO A 136 19.81 12.99 -3.25
CA PRO A 136 19.21 14.16 -3.88
C PRO A 136 20.23 14.89 -4.77
N ARG A 137 19.74 15.68 -5.73
CA ARG A 137 20.61 16.54 -6.54
C ARG A 137 21.13 17.72 -5.71
N ALA A 138 22.36 18.13 -5.96
CA ALA A 138 22.93 19.33 -5.38
C ALA A 138 22.33 20.61 -6.00
N PRO A 139 22.24 21.73 -5.25
CA PRO A 139 22.60 21.87 -3.84
C PRO A 139 21.54 21.28 -2.89
N ILE A 140 21.99 20.66 -1.81
CA ILE A 140 21.11 20.09 -0.77
C ILE A 140 20.68 21.25 0.15
N PRO A 141 19.38 21.44 0.43
CA PRO A 141 18.90 22.48 1.34
C PRO A 141 19.44 22.31 2.76
N GLU A 142 19.50 23.42 3.52
CA GLU A 142 19.75 23.36 4.96
C GLU A 142 18.64 22.55 5.66
N GLY A 143 19.01 21.51 6.39
CA GLY A 143 18.07 20.56 6.99
C GLY A 143 17.79 19.30 6.14
N GLY A 144 18.44 19.17 4.96
CA GLY A 144 18.31 18.00 4.07
C GLY A 144 17.17 18.13 3.07
N ALA A 145 17.18 17.26 2.06
CA ALA A 145 16.13 17.19 1.03
C ALA A 145 14.91 16.34 1.45
N GLY A 146 14.97 15.72 2.64
CA GLY A 146 13.98 14.76 3.12
C GLY A 146 14.14 13.36 2.50
N HIS A 147 13.50 12.37 3.12
CA HIS A 147 13.57 10.97 2.69
C HIS A 147 12.31 10.56 1.94
N ASN A 148 12.51 9.74 0.91
CA ASN A 148 11.44 9.06 0.18
C ASN A 148 11.70 7.55 0.29
N VAL A 149 10.78 6.79 0.88
CA VAL A 149 10.88 5.34 0.95
C VAL A 149 9.98 4.73 -0.12
N TYR A 150 10.56 4.00 -1.07
CA TYR A 150 9.81 3.32 -2.12
C TYR A 150 9.64 1.83 -1.80
N PHE A 151 8.49 1.45 -1.24
CA PHE A 151 8.22 0.10 -0.80
C PHE A 151 6.74 -0.25 -0.70
N LEU A 152 6.43 -1.50 -1.01
CA LEU A 152 5.07 -2.03 -1.06
C LEU A 152 4.34 -1.95 0.29
N ASN A 153 4.99 -2.31 1.40
CA ASN A 153 4.34 -2.44 2.69
C ASN A 153 4.23 -1.08 3.41
N LEU A 154 3.25 -0.27 3.00
CA LEU A 154 3.02 1.08 3.49
C LEU A 154 2.84 1.15 5.02
N GLY A 155 2.01 0.28 5.59
CA GLY A 155 1.60 0.38 7.00
C GLY A 155 2.78 0.35 7.97
N MET A 156 3.60 -0.70 7.90
CA MET A 156 4.78 -0.84 8.75
C MET A 156 5.88 0.18 8.46
N THR A 157 5.99 0.63 7.20
CA THR A 157 6.93 1.66 6.80
C THR A 157 6.54 2.98 7.46
N SER A 158 5.30 3.43 7.23
CA SER A 158 4.76 4.69 7.75
C SER A 158 4.65 4.74 9.28
N MET A 159 4.41 3.60 9.94
CA MET A 159 4.37 3.54 11.41
C MET A 159 5.74 3.74 12.08
N ASN A 160 6.85 3.56 11.35
CA ASN A 160 8.21 3.60 11.89
C ASN A 160 9.05 4.80 11.40
N VAL A 161 8.43 5.78 10.72
CA VAL A 161 9.12 6.97 10.21
C VAL A 161 8.42 8.26 10.65
N GLY A 162 9.13 9.38 10.58
CA GLY A 162 8.58 10.71 10.85
C GLY A 162 7.58 11.17 9.77
N LEU A 163 6.81 12.22 10.09
CA LEU A 163 5.83 12.81 9.16
C LEU A 163 6.48 13.55 7.97
N ASP A 164 7.77 13.83 8.09
CA ASP A 164 8.65 14.42 7.08
C ASP A 164 9.15 13.40 6.05
N VAL A 165 8.95 12.09 6.28
CA VAL A 165 9.33 11.03 5.34
C VAL A 165 8.16 10.68 4.43
N ARG A 166 8.38 10.76 3.12
CA ARG A 166 7.38 10.36 2.12
C ARG A 166 7.47 8.86 1.85
N VAL A 167 6.36 8.14 1.99
CA VAL A 167 6.28 6.71 1.67
C VAL A 167 5.52 6.52 0.36
N LEU A 168 6.16 5.85 -0.59
CA LEU A 168 5.66 5.57 -1.94
C LEU A 168 5.66 4.07 -2.18
N ASP A 169 4.78 3.59 -3.06
CA ASP A 169 4.69 2.18 -3.40
C ASP A 169 4.55 1.98 -4.92
N GLN A 170 4.99 0.81 -5.37
CA GLN A 170 4.93 0.42 -6.78
C GLN A 170 3.54 0.00 -7.27
N MET A 171 2.56 -0.19 -6.37
CA MET A 171 1.19 -0.62 -6.73
C MET A 171 0.24 0.56 -6.94
N GLY A 172 0.61 1.75 -6.47
CA GLY A 172 -0.17 2.97 -6.59
C GLY A 172 -1.21 3.18 -5.50
N LEU A 173 -0.98 2.68 -4.28
CA LEU A 173 -1.86 2.96 -3.15
C LEU A 173 -1.63 4.37 -2.56
N ALA A 174 -0.36 4.75 -2.39
CA ALA A 174 0.07 6.06 -1.89
C ALA A 174 0.79 6.89 -2.96
N TYR A 175 1.06 6.31 -4.13
CA TYR A 175 1.76 6.99 -5.22
C TYR A 175 0.87 7.19 -6.45
N PRO A 176 0.36 8.42 -6.70
CA PRO A 176 -0.52 8.68 -7.83
C PRO A 176 0.07 8.25 -9.18
N LEU A 177 1.36 8.47 -9.43
CA LEU A 177 1.96 8.03 -10.69
C LEU A 177 1.85 6.49 -10.84
N ALA A 178 2.27 5.71 -9.85
CA ALA A 178 2.09 4.25 -9.91
C ALA A 178 0.61 3.82 -10.03
N ALA A 179 -0.33 4.58 -9.49
CA ALA A 179 -1.77 4.31 -9.59
C ALA A 179 -2.28 4.36 -11.03
N HIS A 180 -1.58 5.03 -11.93
CA HIS A 180 -1.96 5.16 -13.33
C HIS A 180 -1.16 4.24 -14.27
N THR A 181 -0.33 3.32 -13.77
CA THR A 181 0.21 2.28 -14.65
C THR A 181 -0.88 1.31 -15.08
N GLU A 182 -0.69 0.70 -16.26
CA GLU A 182 -1.50 -0.44 -16.67
C GLU A 182 -1.42 -1.59 -15.66
N ARG A 183 -2.51 -2.38 -15.61
CA ARG A 183 -2.55 -3.60 -14.82
C ARG A 183 -1.74 -4.68 -15.51
N LEU A 184 -1.12 -5.53 -14.70
CA LEU A 184 -0.53 -6.78 -15.15
C LEU A 184 -1.66 -7.81 -15.20
N ASP A 185 -1.99 -8.31 -16.40
CA ASP A 185 -3.15 -9.20 -16.61
C ASP A 185 -3.13 -10.45 -15.73
N ASP A 186 -1.93 -11.04 -15.54
CA ASP A 186 -1.72 -12.22 -14.69
C ASP A 186 -1.26 -11.86 -13.26
N GLY A 187 -1.39 -10.60 -12.87
CA GLY A 187 -1.05 -10.11 -11.53
C GLY A 187 -2.04 -10.58 -10.46
N ARG A 188 -1.55 -10.77 -9.23
CA ARG A 188 -2.44 -10.99 -8.08
C ARG A 188 -3.29 -9.74 -7.88
N ILE A 189 -4.62 -9.90 -7.77
CA ILE A 189 -5.53 -8.77 -7.58
C ILE A 189 -5.11 -7.93 -6.38
N GLY A 190 -4.97 -6.61 -6.56
CA GLY A 190 -4.49 -5.67 -5.55
C GLY A 190 -2.96 -5.59 -5.46
N HIS A 191 -2.25 -6.42 -6.22
CA HIS A 191 -0.80 -6.41 -6.44
C HIS A 191 -0.47 -6.55 -7.94
N ASP A 192 -1.35 -6.06 -8.79
CA ASP A 192 -1.37 -6.22 -10.23
C ASP A 192 -0.93 -4.94 -10.96
N LYS A 193 -0.13 -4.11 -10.29
CA LYS A 193 0.60 -2.98 -10.86
C LYS A 193 2.04 -3.05 -10.40
N ASN A 194 2.98 -2.46 -11.11
CA ASN A 194 4.37 -2.44 -10.65
C ASN A 194 5.15 -1.36 -11.39
N LEU A 195 5.15 -0.14 -10.86
CA LEU A 195 5.98 0.93 -11.40
C LEU A 195 7.46 0.67 -11.10
N TYR A 196 8.33 0.83 -12.09
CA TYR A 196 9.76 0.59 -11.89
C TYR A 196 10.45 1.74 -11.12
N PRO A 197 11.51 1.46 -10.33
CA PRO A 197 12.24 2.48 -9.59
C PRO A 197 12.81 3.61 -10.47
N ASP A 198 13.07 3.35 -11.76
CA ASP A 198 13.58 4.33 -12.72
C ASP A 198 12.67 5.56 -12.83
N TRP A 199 11.35 5.34 -12.81
CA TRP A 199 10.35 6.41 -12.79
C TRP A 199 10.40 7.23 -11.52
N VAL A 200 10.63 6.58 -10.38
CA VAL A 200 10.69 7.22 -9.07
C VAL A 200 11.92 8.13 -8.98
N ILE A 201 13.06 7.68 -9.49
CA ILE A 201 14.30 8.47 -9.57
C ILE A 201 14.05 9.77 -10.36
N VAL A 202 13.39 9.66 -11.52
CA VAL A 202 13.08 10.80 -12.38
C VAL A 202 12.06 11.73 -11.73
N ASP A 203 10.96 11.18 -11.25
CA ASP A 203 9.84 11.93 -10.69
C ASP A 203 10.22 12.71 -9.42
N LEU A 204 11.08 12.13 -8.59
CA LEU A 204 11.63 12.77 -7.40
C LEU A 204 12.88 13.62 -7.69
N GLN A 205 13.32 13.70 -8.95
CA GLN A 205 14.50 14.45 -9.37
C GLN A 205 15.79 14.05 -8.62
N MET A 206 15.97 12.76 -8.36
CA MET A 206 17.17 12.21 -7.72
C MET A 206 18.36 12.19 -8.70
N VAL A 207 19.55 11.86 -8.20
CA VAL A 207 20.73 11.63 -9.05
C VAL A 207 20.50 10.38 -9.91
N SER A 208 20.54 10.56 -11.23
CA SER A 208 20.15 9.56 -12.23
C SER A 208 21.35 8.95 -12.99
N VAL A 209 22.53 8.94 -12.37
CA VAL A 209 23.78 8.48 -13.01
C VAL A 209 24.59 7.61 -12.05
N HIS A 210 25.35 6.66 -12.59
CA HIS A 210 26.32 5.89 -11.80
C HIS A 210 27.53 6.76 -11.41
N PRO A 211 28.21 6.48 -10.27
CA PRO A 211 27.97 5.36 -9.34
C PRO A 211 26.92 5.63 -8.25
N TRP A 212 26.29 6.80 -8.24
CA TRP A 212 25.33 7.17 -7.18
C TRP A 212 23.97 6.48 -7.30
N MET A 213 23.64 6.00 -8.49
CA MET A 213 22.48 5.14 -8.72
C MET A 213 22.83 3.65 -8.49
N PRO A 214 21.94 2.84 -7.87
CA PRO A 214 22.14 1.41 -7.69
C PRO A 214 22.54 0.68 -8.97
N GLY A 215 23.55 -0.20 -8.88
CA GLY A 215 24.12 -0.86 -10.04
C GLY A 215 23.19 -1.79 -10.81
N PHE A 216 22.05 -2.19 -10.23
CA PHE A 216 21.04 -3.01 -10.94
C PHE A 216 20.07 -2.18 -11.79
N LEU A 217 20.04 -0.85 -11.63
CA LEU A 217 19.24 0.04 -12.47
C LEU A 217 20.03 0.42 -13.71
N ASP A 218 19.39 0.34 -14.87
CA ASP A 218 20.00 0.73 -16.14
C ASP A 218 19.78 2.22 -16.37
N GLN A 219 20.87 2.98 -16.49
CA GLN A 219 20.81 4.41 -16.78
C GLN A 219 20.04 4.73 -18.06
N LYS A 220 19.98 3.81 -19.04
CA LYS A 220 19.15 3.95 -20.24
C LYS A 220 17.66 4.02 -19.90
N TRP A 221 17.18 3.16 -19.01
CA TRP A 221 15.77 3.13 -18.59
C TRP A 221 15.41 4.40 -17.81
N VAL A 222 16.32 4.90 -16.97
CA VAL A 222 16.13 6.18 -16.26
C VAL A 222 16.10 7.36 -17.25
N ASN A 223 16.96 7.36 -18.27
CA ASN A 223 16.94 8.39 -19.31
C ASN A 223 15.64 8.35 -20.13
N GLU A 224 15.18 7.16 -20.54
CA GLU A 224 13.91 6.99 -21.22
C GLU A 224 12.74 7.43 -20.33
N ALA A 225 12.72 7.05 -19.04
CA ALA A 225 11.70 7.51 -18.09
C ALA A 225 11.74 9.05 -17.94
N GLY A 226 12.93 9.63 -17.99
CA GLY A 226 13.18 11.07 -18.02
C GLY A 226 12.52 11.79 -19.19
N VAL A 227 12.43 11.12 -20.34
CA VAL A 227 11.68 11.63 -21.51
C VAL A 227 10.19 11.33 -21.36
N ALA A 228 9.84 10.08 -21.07
CA ALA A 228 8.47 9.57 -20.99
C ALA A 228 7.58 10.34 -20.00
N ILE A 229 8.15 10.76 -18.85
CA ILE A 229 7.42 11.53 -17.84
C ILE A 229 6.89 12.87 -18.38
N ASN A 230 7.47 13.41 -19.45
CA ASN A 230 7.05 14.66 -20.08
C ASN A 230 5.87 14.49 -21.05
N CYS A 231 5.30 13.29 -21.18
CA CYS A 231 4.07 13.10 -21.93
C CYS A 231 2.99 14.09 -21.41
N PRO A 232 2.29 14.83 -22.29
CA PRO A 232 1.37 15.90 -21.87
C PRO A 232 0.32 15.45 -20.86
N GLN A 233 -0.29 14.29 -21.07
CA GLN A 233 -1.29 13.73 -20.14
C GLN A 233 -0.68 13.35 -18.78
N THR A 234 0.56 12.84 -18.76
CA THR A 234 1.30 12.56 -17.51
C THR A 234 1.55 13.86 -16.74
N GLN A 235 1.99 14.91 -17.44
CA GLN A 235 2.24 16.22 -16.84
C GLN A 235 0.95 16.85 -16.32
N GLU A 236 -0.17 16.74 -17.03
CA GLU A 236 -1.47 17.20 -16.55
C GLU A 236 -1.90 16.47 -15.27
N LEU A 237 -1.75 15.15 -15.23
CA LEU A 237 -2.00 14.34 -14.03
C LEU A 237 -1.11 14.80 -12.87
N ILE A 238 0.21 14.87 -13.06
CA ILE A 238 1.17 15.32 -12.04
C ILE A 238 0.79 16.70 -11.52
N THR A 239 0.50 17.61 -12.43
CA THR A 239 0.08 18.98 -12.12
C THR A 239 -1.20 19.00 -11.30
N SER A 240 -2.15 18.10 -11.57
CA SER A 240 -3.45 18.04 -10.88
C SER A 240 -3.32 17.80 -9.36
N TYR A 241 -2.34 17.00 -8.93
CA TYR A 241 -2.18 16.63 -7.51
C TYR A 241 -0.98 17.30 -6.82
N ARG A 242 -0.04 17.90 -7.55
CA ARG A 242 1.11 18.62 -6.96
C ARG A 242 0.94 20.13 -6.91
N SER A 243 0.15 20.71 -7.81
CA SER A 243 -0.07 22.16 -7.79
C SER A 243 -0.80 22.58 -6.53
N GLU A 244 -0.54 23.79 -6.07
CA GLU A 244 -1.38 24.43 -5.06
C GLU A 244 -2.85 24.42 -5.49
N LEU A 245 -3.74 24.03 -4.56
CA LEU A 245 -5.18 23.91 -4.81
C LEU A 245 -5.85 25.29 -4.83
N THR A 246 -5.59 26.06 -5.88
CA THR A 246 -6.31 27.32 -6.16
C THR A 246 -7.73 27.03 -6.67
N TRP A 247 -8.60 28.04 -6.68
CA TRP A 247 -9.95 27.90 -7.24
C TRP A 247 -9.96 27.52 -8.73
N ALA A 248 -9.00 28.03 -9.50
CA ALA A 248 -8.83 27.64 -10.89
C ALA A 248 -8.41 26.16 -11.01
N ARG A 249 -7.44 25.73 -10.19
CA ARG A 249 -6.99 24.33 -10.14
C ARG A 249 -8.11 23.39 -9.73
N PHE A 250 -8.89 23.77 -8.71
CA PHE A 250 -10.05 23.01 -8.25
C PHE A 250 -11.06 22.78 -9.40
N LYS A 251 -11.43 23.84 -10.13
CA LYS A 251 -12.37 23.70 -11.27
C LYS A 251 -11.82 22.81 -12.37
N GLN A 252 -10.53 22.94 -12.70
CA GLN A 252 -9.90 22.09 -13.70
C GLN A 252 -9.93 20.62 -13.26
N ASN A 253 -9.49 20.34 -12.03
CA ASN A 253 -9.47 18.99 -11.47
C ASN A 253 -10.88 18.39 -11.43
N PHE A 254 -11.89 19.18 -11.04
CA PHE A 254 -13.28 18.74 -11.00
C PHE A 254 -13.81 18.40 -12.41
N ARG A 255 -13.56 19.26 -13.40
CA ARG A 255 -13.99 19.02 -14.79
C ARG A 255 -13.31 17.81 -15.43
N ASN A 256 -12.03 17.62 -15.13
CA ASN A 256 -11.21 16.57 -15.73
C ASN A 256 -11.12 15.30 -14.87
N ALA A 257 -11.86 15.21 -13.75
CA ALA A 257 -11.71 14.14 -12.77
C ALA A 257 -11.83 12.74 -13.39
N LEU A 258 -12.80 12.55 -14.30
CA LEU A 258 -12.99 11.27 -14.99
C LEU A 258 -11.86 10.98 -15.98
N ALA A 259 -11.41 11.98 -16.74
CA ALA A 259 -10.28 11.81 -17.66
C ALA A 259 -8.99 11.47 -16.91
N PHE A 260 -8.72 12.14 -15.79
CA PHE A 260 -7.59 11.81 -14.92
C PHE A 260 -7.73 10.42 -14.32
N ALA A 261 -8.92 10.03 -13.85
CA ALA A 261 -9.16 8.70 -13.29
C ALA A 261 -8.98 7.57 -14.32
N ASP A 262 -9.38 7.78 -15.58
CA ASP A 262 -9.28 6.81 -16.67
C ASP A 262 -7.88 6.74 -17.29
N TYR A 263 -7.08 7.80 -17.18
CA TYR A 263 -5.74 7.86 -17.74
C TYR A 263 -4.87 6.67 -17.26
N ARG A 264 -4.25 5.97 -18.19
CA ARG A 264 -3.25 4.94 -17.90
C ARG A 264 -1.95 5.26 -18.61
N PHE A 265 -0.85 4.62 -18.27
CA PHE A 265 0.42 4.68 -19.00
C PHE A 265 1.23 3.39 -18.88
N ASP A 266 2.14 3.17 -19.84
CA ASP A 266 2.98 1.99 -19.82
C ASP A 266 4.15 2.20 -18.86
N ARG A 267 4.33 1.26 -17.92
CA ARG A 267 5.43 1.30 -16.97
C ARG A 267 6.80 1.11 -17.64
N VAL A 268 6.87 0.55 -18.85
CA VAL A 268 8.09 0.44 -19.64
C VAL A 268 8.30 1.76 -20.40
N PRO A 269 9.33 2.55 -20.06
CA PRO A 269 9.50 3.90 -20.59
C PRO A 269 9.52 3.99 -22.12
N LYS A 270 10.16 3.02 -22.78
CA LYS A 270 10.18 2.93 -24.25
C LYS A 270 8.79 2.94 -24.89
N TYR A 271 7.85 2.16 -24.36
CA TYR A 271 6.49 2.09 -24.93
C TYR A 271 5.71 3.36 -24.63
N GLU A 272 5.97 3.98 -23.49
CA GLU A 272 5.35 5.25 -23.14
C GLU A 272 5.83 6.42 -24.01
N ILE A 273 7.13 6.46 -24.33
CA ILE A 273 7.70 7.39 -25.32
C ILE A 273 6.99 7.23 -26.67
N GLN A 274 6.84 5.99 -27.15
CA GLN A 274 6.18 5.70 -28.41
C GLN A 274 4.71 6.12 -28.40
N ARG A 275 3.99 5.81 -27.31
CA ARG A 275 2.57 6.17 -27.17
C ARG A 275 2.34 7.67 -27.18
N CYS A 276 3.27 8.44 -26.62
CA CYS A 276 3.17 9.89 -26.54
C CYS A 276 3.88 10.62 -27.69
N ASP A 277 4.30 9.90 -28.74
CA ASP A 277 5.03 10.44 -29.89
C ASP A 277 6.26 11.29 -29.49
N LEU A 278 6.96 10.87 -28.43
CA LEU A 278 8.16 11.55 -27.94
C LEU A 278 9.42 11.02 -28.63
N VAL A 279 10.47 11.84 -28.68
CA VAL A 279 11.76 11.44 -29.27
C VAL A 279 12.55 10.61 -28.26
N SER A 280 12.91 9.38 -28.65
CA SER A 280 13.76 8.50 -27.83
C SER A 280 15.12 9.16 -27.54
N PRO A 281 15.61 9.12 -26.29
CA PRO A 281 16.95 9.58 -25.94
C PRO A 281 18.04 8.58 -26.37
N ILE A 282 17.67 7.35 -26.74
CA ILE A 282 18.57 6.33 -27.24
C ILE A 282 18.53 6.38 -28.77
N PRO A 283 19.68 6.56 -29.46
CA PRO A 283 19.74 6.49 -30.91
C PRO A 283 19.24 5.12 -31.39
N GLU A 284 18.44 5.09 -32.46
CA GLU A 284 18.12 3.81 -33.09
C GLU A 284 19.42 3.14 -33.55
N PRO A 285 19.57 1.81 -33.37
CA PRO A 285 20.69 1.09 -33.96
C PRO A 285 20.67 1.38 -35.47
N GLY A 286 21.73 2.01 -35.99
CA GLY A 286 21.82 2.33 -37.41
C GLY A 286 21.60 1.08 -38.25
N ASN A 287 20.71 1.19 -39.26
CA ASN A 287 20.59 0.21 -40.34
C ASN A 287 21.91 0.07 -41.12
#